data_AF-A0A933IS78-F1
#
_entry.id   AF-A0A933IS78-F1
#
_cell.length_a   1.000
_cell.length_b   1.000
_cell.length_c   1.000
_cell.angle_alpha   90.00
_cell.angle_beta   90.00
_cell.angle_gamma   90.00
#
_symmetry.space_group_name_H-M   'P 1'
#
loop_
_entity.id
_entity.type
_entity.pdbx_description
1 polymer ?
#
loop_
_entity_poly.entity_id
_entity_poly.type
_entity_poly.pdbx_seq_one_letter_code
_entity_poly.pdbx_strand_id
1 'polypeptide(L)'
;MDREIGCRVTRTLLLYVQEANNGSIARLLDGLEMNEEYLLDTNNWVSHAFLQILYDRMIDILGDQNAVYKMTLASERFQSLGILDRIVRLLGNPRRIYSQAPRYNKLLK
;
A
#
# COMPACT_ATOMS: atom_id res chain seq x y z
N MET A 1 -6.02 -16.73 -18.39
CA MET A 1 -4.97 -16.69 -17.35
C MET A 1 -5.18 -15.37 -16.64
N ASP A 2 -5.81 -15.41 -15.48
CA ASP A 2 -6.17 -14.21 -14.75
C ASP A 2 -4.88 -13.55 -14.25
N ARG A 3 -4.67 -12.30 -14.64
CA ARG A 3 -3.48 -11.55 -14.22
C ARG A 3 -3.74 -11.07 -12.79
N GLU A 4 -3.15 -11.75 -11.83
CA GLU A 4 -3.19 -11.35 -10.43
C GLU A 4 -2.14 -10.28 -10.13
N ILE A 5 -2.49 -9.35 -9.25
CA ILE A 5 -1.66 -8.24 -8.81
C ILE A 5 -1.65 -8.24 -7.28
N GLY A 6 -0.47 -8.18 -6.68
CA GLY A 6 -0.36 -8.07 -5.23
C GLY A 6 -0.88 -6.72 -4.71
N CYS A 7 -1.47 -6.73 -3.52
CA CYS A 7 -2.08 -5.56 -2.88
C CYS A 7 -1.10 -4.44 -2.48
N ARG A 8 0.19 -4.53 -2.86
CA ARG A 8 1.14 -3.40 -2.72
C ARG A 8 0.67 -2.18 -3.50
N VAL A 9 0.11 -2.39 -4.69
CA VAL A 9 -0.38 -1.29 -5.54
C VAL A 9 -1.68 -0.72 -4.98
N THR A 10 -2.62 -1.56 -4.57
CA THR A 10 -3.89 -1.13 -3.96
C THR A 10 -3.65 -0.39 -2.64
N ARG A 11 -2.67 -0.83 -1.83
CA ARG A 11 -2.26 -0.11 -0.61
C ARG A 11 -1.79 1.31 -0.93
N THR A 12 -0.92 1.48 -1.92
CA THR A 12 -0.47 2.81 -2.34
C THR A 12 -1.64 3.67 -2.84
N LEU A 13 -2.56 3.09 -3.61
CA LEU A 13 -3.77 3.77 -4.09
C LEU A 13 -4.66 4.25 -2.95
N LEU A 14 -4.97 3.37 -1.99
CA LEU A 14 -5.78 3.69 -0.82
C LEU A 14 -5.20 4.86 -0.04
N LEU A 15 -3.90 4.81 0.27
CA LEU A 15 -3.22 5.87 1.00
C LEU A 15 -3.20 7.19 0.23
N TYR A 16 -3.01 7.14 -1.09
CA TYR A 16 -3.03 8.33 -1.94
C TYR A 16 -4.42 8.96 -2.01
N VAL A 17 -5.47 8.16 -2.21
CA VAL A 17 -6.86 8.65 -2.21
C VAL A 17 -7.21 9.21 -0.84
N GLN A 18 -6.85 8.53 0.25
CA GLN A 18 -7.08 9.02 1.60
C GLN A 18 -6.44 10.39 1.83
N GLU A 19 -5.17 10.57 1.43
CA GLU A 19 -4.47 11.85 1.54
C GLU A 19 -5.14 12.95 0.69
N ALA A 20 -5.54 12.63 -0.55
CA ALA A 20 -6.08 13.59 -1.51
C ALA A 20 -7.59 13.85 -1.38
N ASN A 21 -8.33 13.02 -0.64
CA ASN A 21 -9.79 13.07 -0.50
C ASN A 21 -10.23 13.28 0.96
N ASN A 22 -9.59 14.22 1.66
CA ASN A 22 -9.94 14.62 3.03
C ASN A 22 -10.02 13.45 4.03
N GLY A 23 -9.17 12.43 3.86
CA GLY A 23 -9.14 11.25 4.73
C GLY A 23 -10.19 10.18 4.41
N SER A 24 -11.03 10.36 3.39
CA SER A 24 -12.13 9.44 3.07
C SER A 24 -11.80 8.52 1.90
N ILE A 25 -12.09 7.23 2.08
CA ILE A 25 -12.05 6.21 1.03
C ILE A 25 -13.39 5.50 0.84
N ALA A 26 -14.45 5.94 1.54
CA ALA A 26 -15.74 5.24 1.55
C ALA A 26 -16.33 5.09 0.14
N ARG A 27 -16.32 6.18 -0.65
CA ARG A 27 -16.78 6.17 -2.05
C ARG A 27 -15.91 5.31 -2.97
N LEU A 28 -14.63 5.20 -2.69
CA LEU A 28 -13.72 4.38 -3.48
C LEU A 28 -14.11 2.90 -3.37
N LEU A 29 -14.44 2.45 -2.16
CA LEU A 29 -14.76 1.06 -1.86
C LEU A 29 -16.26 0.71 -1.91
N ASP A 30 -17.12 1.69 -2.19
CA ASP A 30 -18.57 1.50 -2.15
C ASP A 30 -19.04 0.41 -3.14
N GLY A 31 -19.78 -0.57 -2.61
CA GLY A 31 -20.26 -1.73 -3.39
C GLY A 31 -19.16 -2.68 -3.90
N LEU A 32 -17.91 -2.58 -3.44
CA LEU A 32 -16.87 -3.58 -3.74
C LEU A 32 -16.91 -4.72 -2.72
N GLU A 33 -16.58 -5.94 -3.18
CA GLU A 33 -16.54 -7.13 -2.32
C GLU A 33 -15.38 -7.08 -1.31
N MET A 34 -14.27 -6.44 -1.69
CA MET A 34 -13.06 -6.35 -0.88
C MET A 34 -13.05 -5.07 -0.05
N ASN A 35 -12.82 -5.21 1.24
CA ASN A 35 -12.75 -4.09 2.19
C ASN A 35 -11.34 -3.48 2.28
N GLU A 36 -11.22 -2.38 3.01
CA GLU A 36 -9.95 -1.69 3.23
C GLU A 36 -8.88 -2.61 3.84
N GLU A 37 -9.25 -3.39 4.86
CA GLU A 37 -8.33 -4.29 5.56
C GLU A 37 -7.66 -5.30 4.61
N TYR A 38 -8.45 -5.94 3.74
CA TYR A 38 -7.94 -6.89 2.75
C TYR A 38 -6.96 -6.23 1.78
N LEU A 39 -7.27 -5.01 1.34
CA LEU A 39 -6.53 -4.28 0.32
C LEU A 39 -5.27 -3.59 0.85
N LEU A 40 -5.16 -3.38 2.17
CA LEU A 40 -3.96 -2.87 2.83
C LEU A 40 -2.92 -3.97 3.13
N ASP A 41 -3.32 -5.24 3.24
CA ASP A 41 -2.38 -6.34 3.43
C ASP A 41 -1.65 -6.66 2.11
N THR A 42 -0.36 -6.35 2.06
CA THR A 42 0.48 -6.55 0.88
C THR A 42 0.72 -8.01 0.47
N ASN A 43 0.30 -8.98 1.30
CA ASN A 43 0.36 -10.40 1.00
C ASN A 43 -0.88 -10.91 0.26
N ASN A 44 -1.94 -10.11 0.20
CA ASN A 44 -3.15 -10.39 -0.58
C ASN A 44 -2.97 -10.06 -2.06
N TRP A 45 -3.89 -10.57 -2.86
CA TRP A 45 -3.86 -10.49 -4.32
C TRP A 45 -5.23 -10.10 -4.83
N VAL A 46 -5.25 -9.30 -5.90
CA VAL A 46 -6.47 -8.89 -6.60
C VAL A 46 -6.31 -9.14 -8.08
N SER A 47 -7.44 -9.25 -8.79
CA SER A 47 -7.39 -9.31 -10.26
C SER A 47 -6.98 -7.95 -10.84
N HIS A 48 -6.33 -7.97 -12.01
CA HIS A 48 -6.06 -6.75 -12.76
C HIS A 48 -7.36 -5.96 -13.05
N ALA A 49 -8.47 -6.64 -13.35
CA ALA A 49 -9.76 -6.00 -13.59
C ALA A 49 -10.25 -5.23 -12.36
N PHE A 50 -10.09 -5.79 -11.16
CA PHE A 50 -10.43 -5.11 -9.92
C PHE A 50 -9.58 -3.86 -9.70
N LEU A 51 -8.27 -3.92 -10.00
CA LEU A 51 -7.40 -2.73 -9.91
C LEU A 51 -7.82 -1.63 -10.88
N GLN A 52 -8.25 -1.97 -12.10
CA GLN A 52 -8.74 -0.97 -13.05
C GLN A 52 -9.99 -0.24 -12.55
N ILE A 53 -10.93 -0.97 -11.92
CA ILE A 53 -12.10 -0.36 -11.27
C ILE A 53 -11.67 0.66 -10.20
N LEU A 54 -10.66 0.34 -9.41
CA LEU A 54 -10.13 1.27 -8.41
C LEU A 54 -9.47 2.51 -9.05
N TYR A 55 -8.77 2.35 -10.18
CA TYR A 55 -8.20 3.50 -10.89
C TYR A 55 -9.27 4.43 -11.45
N ASP A 56 -10.28 3.89 -12.12
CA ASP A 56 -11.37 4.69 -12.67
C ASP A 56 -12.08 5.48 -11.57
N ARG A 57 -12.42 4.80 -10.46
CA ARG A 57 -13.03 5.45 -9.29
C ARG A 57 -12.14 6.50 -8.64
N MET A 58 -10.83 6.25 -8.53
CA MET A 58 -9.89 7.23 -8.02
C MET A 58 -9.86 8.47 -8.91
N ILE A 59 -9.81 8.30 -10.24
CA ILE A 59 -9.83 9.42 -11.20
C ILE A 59 -11.11 10.23 -11.03
N ASP A 60 -12.26 9.57 -10.92
CA ASP A 60 -13.55 10.23 -10.75
C ASP A 60 -13.66 10.99 -9.42
N ILE A 61 -13.20 10.39 -8.31
CA ILE A 61 -13.24 11.01 -6.98
C ILE A 61 -12.33 12.23 -6.91
N LEU A 62 -11.13 12.13 -7.50
CA LEU A 62 -10.14 13.21 -7.45
C LEU A 62 -10.30 14.24 -8.56
N GLY A 63 -11.13 13.95 -9.57
CA GLY A 63 -11.30 14.81 -10.75
C GLY A 63 -10.02 15.00 -11.57
N ASP A 64 -9.09 14.03 -11.51
CA ASP A 64 -7.75 14.15 -12.08
C ASP A 64 -7.39 12.96 -12.95
N GLN A 65 -7.36 13.17 -14.27
CA GLN A 65 -7.00 12.16 -15.27
C GLN A 65 -5.55 11.67 -15.13
N ASN A 66 -4.68 12.43 -14.45
CA ASN A 66 -3.30 12.04 -14.18
C ASN A 66 -3.12 11.43 -12.78
N ALA A 67 -4.21 11.15 -12.05
CA ALA A 67 -4.14 10.65 -10.67
C ALA A 67 -3.29 9.39 -10.55
N VAL A 68 -3.41 8.44 -11.48
CA VAL A 68 -2.61 7.19 -11.47
C VAL A 68 -1.12 7.50 -11.57
N TYR A 69 -0.72 8.37 -12.48
CA TYR A 69 0.67 8.79 -12.65
C TYR A 69 1.21 9.49 -11.39
N LYS A 70 0.45 10.45 -10.85
CA LYS A 70 0.83 11.19 -9.64
C LYS A 70 0.90 10.28 -8.41
N MET A 71 0.00 9.31 -8.29
CA MET A 71 0.02 8.27 -7.28
C MET A 71 1.30 7.42 -7.39
N THR A 72 1.67 6.99 -8.60
CA THR A 72 2.92 6.23 -8.81
C THR A 72 4.15 7.06 -8.40
N LEU A 73 4.20 8.34 -8.75
CA LEU A 73 5.28 9.24 -8.29
C LEU A 73 5.28 9.40 -6.76
N ALA A 74 4.11 9.46 -6.14
CA ALA A 74 3.96 9.56 -4.70
C ALA A 74 4.26 8.23 -3.98
N SER A 75 4.33 7.10 -4.69
CA SER A 75 4.43 5.76 -4.08
C SER A 75 5.64 5.60 -3.16
N GLU A 76 6.77 6.26 -3.45
CA GLU A 76 7.96 6.26 -2.60
C GLU A 76 7.68 6.79 -1.18
N ARG A 77 6.76 7.77 -1.03
CA ARG A 77 6.37 8.29 0.28
C ARG A 77 5.59 7.27 1.10
N PHE A 78 4.76 6.46 0.44
CA PHE A 78 3.92 5.44 1.07
C PHE A 78 4.65 4.13 1.30
N GLN A 79 5.80 3.96 0.64
CA GLN A 79 6.82 2.97 0.95
C GLN A 79 7.64 3.36 2.19
N SER A 80 7.36 4.47 2.89
CA SER A 80 8.18 4.98 4.01
C SER A 80 8.32 4.06 5.23
N LEU A 81 7.55 2.96 5.34
CA LEU A 81 7.90 1.86 6.24
C LEU A 81 9.22 1.17 5.84
N GLY A 82 9.55 1.15 4.54
CA GLY A 82 10.84 0.76 3.99
C GLY A 82 11.93 1.82 4.14
N ILE A 83 11.60 3.12 4.21
CA ILE A 83 12.58 4.18 4.53
C ILE A 83 12.95 4.13 6.02
N LEU A 84 11.98 3.91 6.92
CA LEU A 84 12.25 3.63 8.33
C LEU A 84 13.10 2.37 8.50
N ASP A 85 12.79 1.28 7.80
CA ASP A 85 13.65 0.07 7.77
C ASP A 85 15.06 0.38 7.26
N ARG A 86 15.19 1.19 6.20
CA ARG A 86 16.48 1.63 5.65
C ARG A 86 17.25 2.54 6.62
N ILE A 87 16.59 3.46 7.30
CA ILE A 87 17.17 4.35 8.32
C ILE A 87 17.59 3.54 9.55
N VAL A 88 16.78 2.59 10.01
CA VAL A 88 17.12 1.68 11.12
C VAL A 88 18.34 0.81 10.75
N ARG A 89 18.44 0.33 9.50
CA ARG A 89 19.62 -0.39 9.00
C ARG A 89 20.86 0.49 8.86
N LEU A 90 20.69 1.78 8.60
CA LEU A 90 21.79 2.75 8.46
C LEU A 90 22.28 3.31 9.80
N LEU A 91 21.37 3.52 10.77
CA LEU A 91 21.66 4.07 12.10
C LEU A 91 21.93 2.97 13.15
N GLY A 92 21.42 1.76 12.93
CA GLY A 92 21.62 0.62 13.81
C GLY A 92 22.85 -0.18 13.40
N ASN A 93 23.80 -0.38 14.31
CA ASN A 93 24.93 -1.27 14.10
C ASN A 93 24.42 -2.67 13.67
N PRO A 94 24.70 -3.13 12.43
CA PRO A 94 24.11 -4.34 11.88
C PRO A 94 24.32 -5.56 12.78
N ARG A 95 25.49 -5.66 13.44
CA ARG A 95 25.78 -6.76 14.38
C ARG A 95 24.79 -6.82 15.54
N ARG A 96 24.35 -5.68 16.08
CA ARG A 96 23.41 -5.66 17.22
C ARG A 96 22.02 -6.12 16.82
N ILE A 97 21.55 -5.75 15.62
CA ILE A 97 20.25 -6.17 15.10
C ILE A 97 20.26 -7.68 14.82
N TYR A 98 21.27 -8.18 14.10
CA TYR A 98 21.39 -9.62 13.83
C TYR A 98 21.63 -10.46 15.09
N SER A 99 22.37 -9.96 16.09
CA SER A 99 22.56 -10.67 17.38
C SER A 99 21.28 -10.82 18.21
N GLN A 100 20.27 -9.98 17.94
CA GLN A 100 18.98 -10.04 18.64
C GLN A 100 17.89 -10.75 17.82
N ALA A 101 18.15 -11.11 16.56
CA ALA A 101 17.23 -11.87 15.72
C ALA A 101 16.66 -13.14 16.39
N PRO A 102 17.42 -13.92 17.19
CA PRO A 102 16.86 -15.08 17.89
C PRO A 102 15.83 -14.72 18.99
N ARG A 103 15.92 -13.52 19.58
CA ARG A 103 14.95 -13.03 20.58
C ARG A 103 13.66 -12.58 19.92
N TYR A 104 13.75 -11.87 18.79
CA TYR A 104 12.56 -11.44 18.04
C TYR A 104 11.80 -12.63 17.42
N ASN A 105 12.50 -13.69 17.00
CA ASN A 105 11.88 -14.90 16.45
C ASN A 105 11.03 -15.68 17.48
N LYS A 106 11.22 -15.44 18.78
CA LYS A 106 10.38 -16.00 19.85
C LYS A 106 9.13 -15.17 20.16
N LEU A 107 9.08 -13.92 19.73
CA LEU A 107 7.95 -13.01 19.93
C LEU A 107 6.96 -13.05 18.75
N LEU A 108 7.37 -13.58 17.61
CA LEU A 108 6.57 -13.76 16.39
C LEU A 108 6.00 -15.18 16.25
N LYS A 109 5.95 -15.95 17.35
CA LYS A 109 5.40 -17.31 17.40
C LYS A 109 4.28 -17.39 18.41
#